data_AF-A0A7R7HA54-F1
#
_entry.id   AF-A0A7R7HA54-F1
#
_cell.length_a   1.000
_cell.length_b   1.000
_cell.length_c   1.000
_cell.angle_alpha   90.00
_cell.angle_beta   90.00
_cell.angle_gamma   90.00
#
_symmetry.space_group_name_H-M   'P 1'
#
loop_
_entity.id
_entity.type
_entity.pdbx_description
1 polymer ?
#
loop_
_entity_poly.entity_id
_entity_poly.type
_entity_poly.pdbx_seq_one_letter_code
_entity_poly.pdbx_strand_id
1 'polypeptide(L)'
;MNAPNSYPEQTRKTADFAIDRWENEGGAHGHDSPDLHYGRRVEADRSWTVYHVFTGVPARIDGNTMIGLTQRVATDGMLSLNRRNEARRRDGGGPMAGIRTAPSTAEECRR
;
A
#
# COMPACT_ATOMS: atom_id res chain seq x y z
N MET A 1 17.21 -60.57 -14.86
CA MET A 1 16.48 -59.30 -15.10
C MET A 1 16.38 -58.55 -13.79
N ASN A 2 16.97 -57.35 -13.71
CA ASN A 2 16.63 -56.29 -12.75
C ASN A 2 17.15 -54.99 -13.37
N ALA A 3 16.24 -54.06 -13.69
CA ALA A 3 16.58 -52.77 -14.27
C ALA A 3 16.92 -51.77 -13.15
N PRO A 4 17.96 -50.91 -13.30
CA PRO A 4 18.19 -49.83 -12.35
C PRO A 4 17.17 -48.72 -12.58
N ASN A 5 16.45 -48.39 -11.51
CA ASN A 5 15.54 -47.26 -11.45
C ASN A 5 16.34 -45.95 -11.39
N SER A 6 16.47 -45.25 -12.52
CA SER A 6 17.10 -43.94 -12.62
C SER A 6 16.04 -42.90 -12.97
N TYR A 7 15.52 -42.19 -11.96
CA TYR A 7 14.82 -40.92 -12.17
C TYR A 7 15.85 -39.79 -12.00
N PRO A 8 16.18 -39.02 -13.06
CA PRO A 8 17.14 -37.94 -12.93
C PRO A 8 16.54 -36.77 -12.14
N GLU A 9 17.34 -36.27 -11.20
CA GLU A 9 17.18 -34.99 -10.52
C GLU A 9 17.02 -33.85 -11.54
N GLN A 10 15.78 -33.47 -11.85
CA GLN A 10 15.48 -32.38 -12.78
C GLN A 10 14.57 -31.30 -12.20
N THR A 11 14.18 -31.42 -10.92
CA THR A 11 13.19 -30.54 -10.29
C THR A 11 13.77 -29.43 -9.43
N ARG A 12 15.11 -29.34 -9.26
CA ARG A 12 15.70 -28.33 -8.36
C ARG A 12 16.03 -27.01 -9.04
N LYS A 13 16.34 -27.01 -10.34
CA LYS A 13 16.81 -25.80 -11.04
C LYS A 13 15.68 -24.83 -11.43
N THR A 14 14.44 -25.31 -11.54
CA THR A 14 13.28 -24.49 -11.92
C THR A 14 12.66 -23.76 -10.73
N ALA A 15 12.82 -24.27 -9.51
CA ALA A 15 12.34 -23.61 -8.30
C ALA A 15 13.19 -22.38 -7.95
N ASP A 16 14.51 -22.47 -8.11
CA ASP A 16 15.44 -21.38 -7.77
C ASP A 16 15.21 -20.13 -8.63
N PHE A 17 14.97 -20.28 -9.95
CA PHE A 17 14.63 -19.15 -10.83
C PHE A 17 13.23 -18.57 -10.57
N ALA A 18 12.32 -19.35 -9.99
CA ALA A 18 10.98 -18.88 -9.65
C ALA A 18 10.98 -18.05 -8.34
N ILE A 19 11.88 -18.37 -7.40
CA ILE A 19 12.05 -17.64 -6.14
C ILE A 19 12.77 -16.30 -6.38
N ASP A 20 13.85 -16.30 -7.18
CA ASP A 20 14.64 -15.10 -7.44
C ASP A 20 13.83 -13.99 -8.17
N ARG A 21 12.84 -14.41 -8.98
CA ARG A 21 11.90 -13.48 -9.64
C ARG A 21 10.91 -12.83 -8.67
N TRP A 22 10.47 -13.55 -7.63
CA TRP A 22 9.54 -13.02 -6.62
C TRP A 22 10.20 -12.04 -5.65
N GLU A 23 11.50 -12.20 -5.34
CA GLU A 23 12.26 -11.28 -4.48
C GLU A 23 12.55 -9.93 -5.20
N ASN A 24 12.64 -9.93 -6.53
CA ASN A 24 12.88 -8.72 -7.35
C ASN A 24 11.60 -8.05 -7.87
N GLU A 25 10.45 -8.73 -7.85
CA GLU A 25 9.13 -8.15 -8.06
C GLU A 25 8.57 -7.49 -6.78
N GLY A 26 9.42 -7.31 -5.75
CA GLY A 26 9.21 -6.42 -4.61
C GLY A 26 9.15 -4.95 -5.02
N GLY A 27 8.29 -4.64 -5.99
CA GLY A 27 7.84 -3.30 -6.31
C GLY A 27 7.11 -2.74 -5.10
N ALA A 28 7.87 -2.30 -4.10
CA ALA A 28 7.45 -1.18 -3.30
C ALA A 28 7.05 -0.10 -4.31
N HIS A 29 5.74 0.06 -4.54
CA HIS A 29 5.24 1.17 -5.33
C HIS A 29 5.86 2.41 -4.70
N GLY A 30 6.78 3.02 -5.45
CA GLY A 30 7.54 4.16 -5.02
C GLY A 30 6.58 5.20 -4.47
N HIS A 31 6.69 5.43 -3.17
CA HIS A 31 6.62 6.69 -2.44
C HIS A 31 5.60 7.80 -2.80
N ASP A 32 4.70 7.67 -3.78
CA ASP A 32 3.94 8.82 -4.27
C ASP A 32 2.42 8.60 -4.32
N SER A 33 1.95 7.40 -3.96
CA SER A 33 0.55 7.20 -3.59
C SER A 33 0.45 7.26 -2.07
N PRO A 34 -0.21 8.27 -1.46
CA PRO A 34 -0.50 8.16 -0.04
C PRO A 34 -1.33 6.88 0.13
N ASP A 35 -0.81 5.92 0.89
CA ASP A 35 -1.32 4.55 1.06
C ASP A 35 -2.62 4.52 1.88
N LEU A 36 -3.58 5.35 1.48
CA LEU A 36 -4.87 5.57 2.11
C LEU A 36 -5.83 4.40 1.78
N HIS A 37 -5.42 3.17 2.04
CA HIS A 37 -6.32 2.04 1.99
C HIS A 37 -7.08 1.93 3.31
N TYR A 38 -8.40 1.90 3.23
CA TYR A 38 -9.27 1.78 4.39
C TYR A 38 -9.97 0.43 4.43
N GLY A 39 -9.98 -0.15 5.63
CA GLY A 39 -10.72 -1.36 5.97
C GLY A 39 -11.80 -1.06 7.01
N ARG A 40 -12.56 -2.09 7.38
CA ARG A 40 -13.53 -2.02 8.49
C ARG A 40 -13.45 -3.25 9.38
N ARG A 41 -13.71 -3.10 10.67
CA ARG A 41 -13.75 -4.19 11.67
C ARG A 41 -14.97 -4.06 12.57
N VAL A 42 -15.32 -5.17 13.21
CA VAL A 42 -16.36 -5.22 14.24
C VAL A 42 -15.69 -5.06 15.61
N GLU A 43 -16.24 -4.20 16.45
CA GLU A 43 -15.78 -3.97 17.82
C GLU A 43 -16.56 -4.86 18.81
N ALA A 44 -16.11 -4.91 20.07
CA ALA A 44 -16.72 -5.78 21.10
C ALA A 44 -18.20 -5.44 21.39
N ASP A 45 -18.59 -4.18 21.21
CA ASP A 45 -19.96 -3.69 21.33
C ASP A 45 -20.83 -3.97 20.09
N ARG A 46 -20.30 -4.73 19.12
CA ARG A 46 -20.90 -5.02 17.79
C ARG A 46 -21.04 -3.81 16.89
N SER A 47 -20.46 -2.68 17.25
CA SER A 47 -20.32 -1.55 16.34
C SER A 47 -19.24 -1.80 15.31
N TRP A 48 -19.21 -0.97 14.27
CA TRP A 48 -18.22 -1.04 13.22
C TRP A 48 -17.31 0.19 13.25
N THR A 49 -16.02 -0.04 13.02
CA THR A 49 -15.00 1.00 12.87
C THR A 49 -14.38 0.92 11.49
N VAL A 50 -14.25 2.06 10.80
CA VAL A 50 -13.43 2.19 9.60
C VAL A 50 -12.03 2.64 10.01
N TYR A 51 -11.00 1.97 9.52
CA TYR A 51 -9.61 2.21 9.91
C TYR A 51 -8.66 2.19 8.71
N HIS A 52 -7.49 2.82 8.87
CA HIS A 52 -6.42 2.78 7.89
C HIS A 52 -5.66 1.45 7.96
N VAL A 53 -5.59 0.68 6.88
CA VAL A 53 -5.15 -0.73 6.94
C VAL A 53 -3.71 -0.92 7.41
N PHE A 54 -2.83 0.06 7.16
CA PHE A 54 -1.42 -0.03 7.56
C PHE A 54 -1.13 0.50 8.98
N THR A 55 -1.96 1.40 9.51
CA THR A 55 -1.71 2.03 10.81
C THR A 55 -2.71 1.59 11.88
N GLY A 56 -3.84 0.99 11.49
CA GLY A 56 -4.92 0.61 12.39
C GLY A 56 -5.73 1.79 12.95
N VAL A 57 -5.29 3.03 12.69
CA VAL A 57 -5.89 4.26 13.21
C VAL A 57 -7.30 4.45 12.61
N PRO A 58 -8.31 4.79 13.42
CA PRO A 58 -9.64 5.09 12.92
C PRO A 58 -9.65 6.22 11.88
N ALA A 59 -10.41 6.02 10.81
CA ALA A 59 -10.57 7.00 9.75
C ALA A 59 -11.35 8.23 10.26
N ARG A 60 -11.15 9.37 9.59
CA ARG A 60 -11.90 10.60 9.84
C ARG A 60 -12.57 11.09 8.55
N ILE A 61 -13.85 11.43 8.63
CA ILE A 61 -14.59 12.10 7.56
C ILE A 61 -15.20 13.36 8.14
N ASP A 62 -14.95 14.50 7.50
CA ASP A 62 -15.49 15.81 7.90
C ASP A 62 -15.26 16.12 9.40
N GLY A 63 -14.08 15.75 9.90
CA GLY A 63 -13.69 15.92 11.31
C GLY A 63 -14.17 14.81 12.26
N ASN A 64 -15.14 14.00 11.86
CA ASN A 64 -15.72 12.94 12.68
C ASN A 64 -14.96 11.62 12.56
N THR A 65 -14.66 11.02 13.70
CA THR A 65 -14.03 9.69 13.77
C THR A 65 -15.03 8.61 13.40
N MET A 66 -14.65 7.70 12.49
CA MET A 66 -15.52 6.65 11.96
C MET A 66 -15.56 5.41 12.88
N ILE A 67 -16.04 5.60 14.11
CA ILE A 67 -16.23 4.56 15.15
C ILE A 67 -17.71 4.46 15.52
N GLY A 68 -18.13 3.36 16.17
CA GLY A 68 -19.49 3.25 16.68
C GLY A 68 -20.57 3.15 15.59
N LEU A 69 -20.18 2.73 14.37
CA LEU A 69 -21.05 2.79 13.20
C LEU A 69 -21.91 1.52 13.07
N THR A 70 -23.02 1.65 12.34
CA THR A 70 -23.71 0.47 11.81
C THR A 70 -22.91 -0.15 10.65
N GLN A 71 -23.12 -1.43 10.38
CA GLN A 71 -22.46 -2.13 9.27
C GLN A 71 -22.60 -1.40 7.94
N ARG A 72 -23.81 -0.92 7.63
CA ARG A 72 -24.11 -0.21 6.39
C ARG A 72 -23.29 1.07 6.29
N VAL A 73 -23.31 1.91 7.32
CA VAL A 73 -22.58 3.18 7.36
C VAL A 73 -21.06 2.96 7.27
N ALA A 74 -20.53 1.96 7.97
CA ALA A 74 -19.10 1.62 7.87
C ALA A 74 -18.72 1.13 6.47
N THR A 75 -19.57 0.35 5.81
CA THR A 75 -19.32 -0.13 4.44
C THR A 75 -19.34 1.00 3.44
N ASP A 76 -20.37 1.85 3.49
CA ASP A 76 -20.50 3.00 2.58
C ASP A 76 -19.35 3.99 2.77
N GLY A 77 -18.98 4.28 4.02
CA GLY A 77 -17.86 5.13 4.37
C GLY A 77 -16.52 4.61 3.86
N MET A 78 -16.23 3.33 4.10
CA MET A 78 -15.01 2.67 3.63
C MET A 78 -14.90 2.69 2.10
N LEU A 79 -15.99 2.36 1.39
CA LEU A 79 -16.00 2.40 -0.08
C LEU A 79 -15.84 3.82 -0.63
N SER A 80 -16.47 4.82 0.00
CA SER A 80 -16.32 6.22 -0.39
C SER A 80 -14.88 6.69 -0.25
N LEU A 81 -14.23 6.37 0.88
CA LEU A 81 -12.82 6.69 1.12
C LEU A 81 -11.92 6.05 0.07
N ASN A 82 -12.07 4.74 -0.17
CA ASN A 82 -11.23 4.02 -1.13
C ASN A 82 -11.40 4.57 -2.55
N ARG A 83 -12.64 4.85 -2.99
CA ARG A 83 -12.89 5.47 -4.31
C ARG A 83 -12.25 6.85 -4.44
N ARG A 84 -12.30 7.69 -3.40
CA ARG A 84 -11.64 9.02 -3.40
C ARG A 84 -10.13 8.89 -3.54
N ASN A 85 -9.53 7.87 -2.92
CA ASN A 85 -8.09 7.63 -3.02
C ASN A 85 -7.70 7.05 -4.37
N GLU A 86 -8.50 6.16 -4.93
CA GLU A 86 -8.32 5.68 -6.32
C GLU A 86 -8.38 6.82 -7.33
N ALA A 87 -9.32 7.76 -7.18
CA ALA A 87 -9.38 8.95 -8.02
C ALA A 87 -8.10 9.80 -7.89
N ARG A 88 -7.65 10.09 -6.66
CA ARG A 88 -6.39 10.82 -6.44
C ARG A 88 -5.17 10.11 -7.01
N ARG A 89 -5.13 8.78 -7.00
CA ARG A 89 -4.03 8.01 -7.62
C ARG A 89 -4.03 8.11 -9.13
N ARG A 90 -5.22 8.13 -9.75
CA ARG A 90 -5.36 8.33 -11.21
C ARG A 90 -4.97 9.75 -11.62
N ASP A 91 -5.35 10.74 -10.82
CA ASP A 91 -5.08 12.15 -11.11
C ASP A 91 -3.64 12.57 -10.74
N GLY A 92 -3.04 11.92 -9.74
CA GLY A 92 -1.68 12.16 -9.25
C GLY A 92 -0.56 11.47 -10.05
N GLY A 93 -0.90 10.73 -11.11
CA GLY A 93 0.06 10.12 -12.04
C GLY A 93 0.59 11.06 -13.13
N GLY A 94 0.36 12.38 -13.03
CA GLY A 94 0.96 13.38 -13.91
C GLY A 94 2.38 13.75 -13.47
N PRO A 95 3.31 14.05 -14.39
CA PRO A 95 4.68 14.33 -14.00
C PRO A 95 4.75 15.70 -13.30
N MET A 96 5.59 15.77 -12.25
CA MET A 96 6.15 16.97 -11.61
C MET A 96 5.50 17.44 -10.31
N ALA A 97 6.11 17.05 -9.19
CA ALA A 97 6.37 17.95 -8.07
C ALA A 97 7.79 17.72 -7.51
N GLY A 98 8.79 17.76 -8.40
CA GLY A 98 10.17 17.97 -7.99
C GLY A 98 10.26 19.30 -7.26
N ILE A 99 10.50 19.22 -5.95
CA ILE A 99 10.92 20.35 -5.13
C ILE A 99 12.13 20.96 -5.83
N ARG A 100 11.96 22.15 -6.41
CA ARG A 100 13.08 23.01 -6.77
C ARG A 100 13.66 23.54 -5.48
N THR A 101 14.55 22.77 -4.86
CA THR A 101 15.51 23.31 -3.90
C THR A 101 16.41 24.23 -4.69
N ALA A 102 16.17 25.54 -4.59
CA ALA A 102 17.16 26.52 -5.00
C ALA A 102 18.43 26.24 -4.18
N PRO A 103 19.62 26.06 -4.79
CA PRO A 103 20.84 26.11 -4.02
C PRO A 103 20.97 27.53 -3.47
N SER A 104 20.89 27.66 -2.15
CA SER A 104 21.40 28.82 -1.45
C SER A 104 22.90 28.88 -1.77
N THR A 105 23.29 29.77 -2.69
CA THR A 105 24.69 30.16 -2.81
C THR A 105 25.02 30.97 -1.56
N ALA A 106 25.54 30.26 -0.57
CA ALA A 106 26.28 30.84 0.53
C ALA A 106 27.63 31.35 -0.02
N GLU A 107 27.66 32.54 -0.61
CA GLU A 107 28.92 33.25 -0.84
C GLU A 107 28.71 34.77 -1.00
N GLU A 108 28.56 35.48 0.12
CA GLU A 108 29.13 36.82 0.25
C GLU A 108 29.35 37.22 1.73
N CYS A 109 30.02 36.34 2.48
CA CYS A 109 30.86 36.79 3.59
C CYS A 109 32.27 36.99 3.05
N ARG A 110 32.54 38.11 2.37
CA ARG A 110 33.85 38.78 2.41
C ARG A 110 33.82 40.14 1.70
N ARG A 111 33.80 41.17 2.57
CA ARG A 111 34.58 42.41 2.51
C ARG A 111 33.90 43.65 1.94
#